data_AF-A0A7K6LHM0-F1
#
_entry.id   AF-A0A7K6LHM0-F1
#
_cell.length_a   1.000
_cell.length_b   1.000
_cell.length_c   1.000
_cell.angle_alpha   90.00
_cell.angle_beta   90.00
_cell.angle_gamma   90.00
#
_symmetry.space_group_name_H-M   'P 1'
#
loop_
_entity.id
_entity.type
_entity.pdbx_description
1 polymer ?
#
loop_
_entity_poly.entity_id
_entity_poly.type
_entity_poly.pdbx_seq_one_letter_code
_entity_poly.pdbx_strand_id
1 'polypeptide(L)'
;AGDSMSFQSRRTQLLLVNSLTFGLEVCLAAGITYVPPLLLEVGVEEKFMTMVLGIGPVLGLVFVPLIGSASDHWHSSYGRRRPFIWVLCLGVLLSLFIIPHASSLASLCALNPRPLEIAFLILGIGLLDFCGQVCFTPLEALLSDLFQEPDNCRQAFSMYAFMISLGGCIGYLLPAIDWAFLAPYLGGQESCLFSLLAFIFLGCVLATLFVTEEAAQGDLLEGSALKDVSPKPSLSCCCCQVARGSCLPQARHLLQALRNLCALLPRLHGLYCRIPRVIRRLFVAELCSWMALMTFMLFYTDFVGEGLYHGVPRAKPGTEARRRYDEGVRMGSLGLFLQCITSIFFSTIMDRLVKHFGTRAVYLASVVFFPGAAFVMCLSHSVTVVTISAALTGFTFSALQILPYTLASLYHHDKQVFLHKYKRKEEEDAALLDKKSTFSKGLLSSQKLPYQNGHAGSLFSSSSSSSSSSSSSSPSSPPAVSSSSLCVSSSCDVSLRIMVGEPEPGAPGRGICLDLAILDSAFLLSQVVPSLFMGSIVQFTQSVTAYMVSAAGFGLVAIYFATKVVFDKGDMAKYSV
;
A
#
# COMPACT_ATOMS: atom_id res chain seq x y z
N ALA A 1 -16.66 -35.55 -10.89
CA ALA A 1 -15.88 -35.62 -9.63
C ALA A 1 -14.61 -34.77 -9.68
N GLY A 2 -13.89 -34.71 -10.82
CA GLY A 2 -12.74 -33.81 -11.00
C GLY A 2 -13.09 -32.31 -10.97
N ASP A 3 -14.12 -31.89 -11.71
CA ASP A 3 -14.53 -30.46 -11.78
C ASP A 3 -15.14 -29.93 -10.47
N SER A 4 -15.79 -30.80 -9.69
CA SER A 4 -16.32 -30.43 -8.38
C SER A 4 -15.21 -30.21 -7.34
N MET A 5 -14.12 -30.98 -7.43
CA MET A 5 -12.95 -30.81 -6.54
C MET A 5 -12.12 -29.57 -6.90
N SER A 6 -11.93 -29.28 -8.19
CA SER A 6 -11.19 -28.08 -8.63
C SER A 6 -11.96 -26.79 -8.30
N PHE A 7 -13.29 -26.79 -8.47
CA PHE A 7 -14.13 -25.65 -8.14
C PHE A 7 -14.21 -25.37 -6.64
N GLN A 8 -14.28 -26.43 -5.82
CA GLN A 8 -14.25 -26.30 -4.36
C GLN A 8 -12.88 -25.82 -3.86
N SER A 9 -11.79 -26.23 -4.50
CA SER A 9 -10.44 -25.71 -4.24
C SER A 9 -10.35 -24.21 -4.56
N ARG A 10 -10.85 -23.77 -5.72
CA ARG A 10 -10.78 -22.36 -6.16
C ARG A 10 -11.60 -21.40 -5.30
N ARG A 11 -12.78 -21.84 -4.83
CA ARG A 11 -13.60 -21.06 -3.88
C ARG A 11 -12.94 -20.94 -2.51
N THR A 12 -12.35 -22.03 -2.03
CA THR A 12 -11.59 -22.05 -0.77
C THR A 12 -10.38 -21.12 -0.86
N GLN A 13 -9.66 -21.14 -1.99
CA GLN A 13 -8.55 -20.22 -2.25
C GLN A 13 -9.02 -18.75 -2.27
N LEU A 14 -10.15 -18.45 -2.91
CA LEU A 14 -10.72 -17.10 -2.92
C LEU A 14 -11.07 -16.61 -1.51
N LEU A 15 -11.66 -17.48 -0.68
CA LEU A 15 -11.98 -17.20 0.72
C LEU A 15 -10.72 -16.98 1.56
N LEU A 16 -9.70 -17.84 1.41
CA LEU A 16 -8.46 -17.75 2.17
C LEU A 16 -7.68 -16.46 1.86
N VAL A 17 -7.56 -16.09 0.58
CA VAL A 17 -6.86 -14.87 0.17
C VAL A 17 -7.56 -13.61 0.71
N ASN A 18 -8.90 -13.57 0.65
CA ASN A 18 -9.66 -12.43 1.17
C ASN A 18 -9.83 -12.45 2.71
N SER A 19 -9.46 -13.53 3.39
CA SER A 19 -9.49 -13.61 4.86
C SER A 19 -8.53 -12.60 5.49
N LEU A 20 -7.38 -12.33 4.86
CA LEU A 20 -6.44 -11.31 5.32
C LEU A 20 -7.00 -9.90 5.17
N THR A 21 -7.65 -9.61 4.04
CA THR A 21 -8.38 -8.35 3.82
C THR A 21 -9.42 -8.11 4.91
N PHE A 22 -10.20 -9.14 5.24
CA PHE A 22 -11.15 -9.09 6.34
C PHE A 22 -10.48 -8.73 7.68
N GLY A 23 -9.45 -9.47 8.08
CA GLY A 23 -8.76 -9.23 9.36
C GLY A 23 -8.11 -7.85 9.43
N LEU A 24 -7.57 -7.36 8.32
CA LEU A 24 -6.95 -6.05 8.21
C LEU A 24 -7.97 -4.92 8.41
N GLU A 25 -9.12 -5.04 7.76
CA GLU A 25 -10.21 -4.06 7.90
C GLU A 25 -10.81 -4.06 9.31
N VAL A 26 -10.96 -5.24 9.95
CA VAL A 26 -11.37 -5.30 11.37
C VAL A 26 -10.41 -4.50 12.25
N CYS A 27 -9.10 -4.64 12.05
CA CYS A 27 -8.09 -3.92 12.83
C CYS A 27 -8.13 -2.41 12.57
N LEU A 28 -8.25 -2.00 11.30
CA LEU A 28 -8.31 -0.58 10.93
C LEU A 28 -9.59 0.10 11.42
N ALA A 29 -10.76 -0.53 11.24
CA ALA A 29 -12.04 0.00 11.72
C ALA A 29 -12.10 0.09 13.26
N ALA A 30 -11.57 -0.91 13.97
CA ALA A 30 -11.41 -0.82 15.42
C ALA A 30 -10.38 0.26 15.82
N GLY A 31 -9.31 0.44 15.04
CA GLY A 31 -8.34 1.53 15.23
C GLY A 31 -8.99 2.91 15.14
N ILE A 32 -9.80 3.17 14.10
CA ILE A 32 -10.48 4.46 13.90
C ILE A 32 -11.35 4.85 15.10
N THR A 33 -11.96 3.87 15.77
CA THR A 33 -12.88 4.10 16.88
C THR A 33 -12.19 4.19 18.25
N TYR A 34 -11.15 3.39 18.48
CA TYR A 34 -10.45 3.34 19.78
C TYR A 34 -9.25 4.27 19.89
N VAL A 35 -8.58 4.59 18.79
CA VAL A 35 -7.37 5.42 18.83
C VAL A 35 -7.66 6.85 19.32
N PRO A 36 -8.73 7.55 18.87
CA PRO A 36 -9.03 8.89 19.37
C PRO A 36 -9.21 8.98 20.89
N PRO A 37 -10.08 8.18 21.57
CA PRO A 37 -10.21 8.25 23.02
C PRO A 37 -8.91 7.86 23.75
N LEU A 38 -8.18 6.85 23.26
CA LEU A 38 -6.91 6.41 23.84
C LEU A 38 -5.86 7.54 23.84
N LEU A 39 -5.77 8.32 22.75
CA LEU A 39 -4.86 9.47 22.68
C LEU A 39 -5.23 10.57 23.68
N LEU A 40 -6.53 10.81 23.88
CA LEU A 40 -7.03 11.80 24.84
C LEU A 40 -6.79 11.36 26.29
N GLU A 41 -6.94 10.08 26.60
CA GLU A 41 -6.68 9.53 27.94
C GLU A 41 -5.22 9.69 28.39
N VAL A 42 -4.28 9.56 27.44
CA VAL A 42 -2.85 9.77 27.70
C VAL A 42 -2.49 11.28 27.79
N GLY A 43 -3.44 12.17 27.50
CA GLY A 43 -3.28 13.62 27.65
C GLY A 43 -2.78 14.32 26.39
N VAL A 44 -2.91 13.70 25.22
CA VAL A 44 -2.62 14.36 23.94
C VAL A 44 -3.74 15.37 23.66
N GLU A 45 -3.37 16.62 23.38
CA GLU A 45 -4.35 17.66 23.04
C GLU A 45 -5.09 17.32 21.74
N GLU A 46 -6.39 17.64 21.65
CA GLU A 46 -7.26 17.32 20.50
C GLU A 46 -6.65 17.73 19.14
N LYS A 47 -5.90 18.84 19.11
CA LYS A 47 -5.24 19.34 17.89
C LYS A 47 -4.12 18.42 17.38
N PHE A 48 -3.43 17.71 18.28
CA PHE A 48 -2.35 16.79 17.90
C PHE A 48 -2.90 15.41 17.54
N MET A 49 -4.07 15.03 18.08
CA MET A 49 -4.75 13.77 17.75
C MET A 49 -5.06 13.69 16.25
N THR A 50 -5.67 14.73 15.67
CA THR A 50 -5.99 14.75 14.23
C THR A 50 -4.73 14.75 13.35
N MET A 51 -3.64 15.39 13.81
CA MET A 51 -2.35 15.29 13.14
C MET A 51 -1.82 13.86 13.14
N VAL A 52 -1.88 13.15 14.27
CA VAL A 52 -1.41 11.77 14.39
C VAL A 52 -2.22 10.83 13.49
N LEU A 53 -3.54 10.99 13.45
CA LEU A 53 -4.44 10.21 12.57
C LEU A 53 -4.21 10.50 11.08
N GLY A 54 -3.73 11.69 10.73
CA GLY A 54 -3.39 12.04 9.35
C GLY A 54 -2.05 11.48 8.85
N ILE A 55 -1.19 10.97 9.73
CA ILE A 55 0.15 10.49 9.37
C ILE A 55 0.05 9.27 8.44
N GLY A 56 -0.82 8.30 8.73
CA GLY A 56 -0.92 7.07 7.95
C GLY A 56 -1.27 7.32 6.48
N PRO A 57 -2.36 8.04 6.15
CA PRO A 57 -2.71 8.34 4.76
C PRO A 57 -1.62 9.11 4.02
N VAL A 58 -0.97 10.07 4.68
CA VAL A 58 0.13 10.85 4.09
C VAL A 58 1.34 9.98 3.81
N LEU A 59 1.72 9.09 4.73
CA LEU A 59 2.79 8.12 4.49
C LEU A 59 2.40 7.13 3.40
N GLY A 60 1.14 6.66 3.39
CA GLY A 60 0.61 5.77 2.36
C GLY A 60 0.75 6.37 0.96
N LEU A 61 0.43 7.65 0.76
CA LEU A 61 0.60 8.33 -0.54
C LEU A 61 2.04 8.28 -1.09
N VAL A 62 3.03 8.27 -0.20
CA VAL A 62 4.44 8.20 -0.59
C VAL A 62 4.86 6.75 -0.82
N PHE A 63 4.50 5.84 0.08
CA PHE A 63 5.03 4.47 0.08
C PHE A 63 4.22 3.49 -0.77
N VAL A 64 2.92 3.69 -0.97
CA VAL A 64 2.07 2.80 -1.78
C VAL A 64 2.60 2.65 -3.22
N PRO A 65 2.87 3.75 -3.97
CA PRO A 65 3.45 3.61 -5.32
C PRO A 65 4.85 2.99 -5.34
N LEU A 66 5.65 3.26 -4.30
CA LEU A 66 7.02 2.72 -4.19
C LEU A 66 7.01 1.23 -3.94
N ILE A 67 6.17 0.76 -3.02
CA ILE A 67 6.00 -0.65 -2.69
C ILE A 67 5.33 -1.38 -3.86
N GLY A 68 4.35 -0.76 -4.53
CA GLY A 68 3.75 -1.32 -5.74
C GLY A 68 4.79 -1.56 -6.84
N SER A 69 5.62 -0.55 -7.14
CA SER A 69 6.70 -0.68 -8.12
C SER A 69 7.77 -1.70 -7.65
N ALA A 70 8.14 -1.72 -6.38
CA ALA A 70 9.16 -2.64 -5.87
C ALA A 70 8.67 -4.10 -5.90
N SER A 71 7.41 -4.33 -5.53
CA SER A 71 6.74 -5.63 -5.54
C SER A 71 6.68 -6.22 -6.94
N ASP A 72 6.42 -5.41 -7.97
CA ASP A 72 6.34 -5.91 -9.35
C ASP A 72 7.68 -6.42 -9.92
N HIS A 73 8.83 -5.97 -9.38
CA HIS A 73 10.16 -6.36 -9.88
C HIS A 73 10.87 -7.38 -8.97
N TRP A 74 10.22 -7.82 -7.90
CA TRP A 74 10.85 -8.70 -6.93
C TRP A 74 10.78 -10.17 -7.37
N HIS A 75 11.93 -10.83 -7.40
CA HIS A 75 12.04 -12.25 -7.70
C HIS A 75 12.63 -12.98 -6.49
N SER A 76 11.78 -13.75 -5.79
CA SER A 76 12.16 -14.58 -4.65
C SER A 76 11.46 -15.93 -4.71
N SER A 77 12.05 -16.95 -4.07
CA SER A 77 11.47 -18.30 -3.93
C SER A 77 10.15 -18.32 -3.17
N TYR A 78 9.86 -17.28 -2.39
CA TYR A 78 8.60 -17.11 -1.66
C TYR A 78 7.51 -16.40 -2.49
N GLY A 79 7.73 -16.22 -3.79
CA GLY A 79 6.85 -15.50 -4.70
C GLY A 79 7.16 -14.01 -4.77
N ARG A 80 6.56 -13.34 -5.76
CA ARG A 80 6.80 -11.93 -6.08
C ARG A 80 6.26 -10.97 -5.02
N ARG A 81 5.01 -11.17 -4.58
CA ARG A 81 4.28 -10.20 -3.74
C ARG A 81 4.25 -10.55 -2.24
N ARG A 82 4.29 -11.84 -1.91
CA ARG A 82 4.10 -12.34 -0.54
C ARG A 82 5.12 -11.79 0.47
N PRO A 83 6.42 -11.64 0.17
CA PRO A 83 7.37 -11.08 1.13
C PRO A 83 6.97 -9.68 1.63
N PHE A 84 6.45 -8.83 0.74
CA PHE A 84 5.97 -7.49 1.12
C PHE A 84 4.74 -7.57 2.04
N ILE A 85 3.79 -8.45 1.70
CA ILE A 85 2.59 -8.68 2.51
C ILE A 85 2.99 -9.15 3.91
N TRP A 86 3.91 -10.10 4.04
CA TRP A 86 4.31 -10.66 5.33
C TRP A 86 5.00 -9.63 6.22
N VAL A 87 5.87 -8.78 5.64
CA VAL A 87 6.53 -7.69 6.36
C VAL A 87 5.50 -6.68 6.87
N LEU A 88 4.50 -6.32 6.04
CA LEU A 88 3.44 -5.40 6.45
C LEU A 88 2.52 -6.00 7.52
N CYS A 89 2.15 -7.27 7.39
CA CYS A 89 1.38 -8.00 8.41
C CYS A 89 2.15 -8.10 9.73
N LEU A 90 3.47 -8.32 9.70
CA LEU A 90 4.30 -8.30 10.90
C LEU A 90 4.27 -6.91 11.55
N GLY A 91 4.30 -5.83 10.75
CA GLY A 91 4.14 -4.46 11.23
C GLY A 91 2.80 -4.24 11.95
N VAL A 92 1.69 -4.73 11.38
CA VAL A 92 0.36 -4.69 12.01
C VAL A 92 0.35 -5.48 13.32
N LEU A 93 0.85 -6.72 13.34
CA LEU A 93 0.92 -7.52 14.59
C LEU A 93 1.78 -6.84 15.67
N LEU A 94 2.92 -6.27 15.27
CA LEU A 94 3.79 -5.53 16.19
C LEU A 94 3.08 -4.29 16.74
N SER A 95 2.33 -3.57 15.92
CA SER A 95 1.56 -2.40 16.37
C SER A 95 0.47 -2.77 17.38
N LEU A 96 -0.28 -3.85 17.14
CA LEU A 96 -1.31 -4.36 18.06
C LEU A 96 -0.72 -4.82 19.41
N PHE A 97 0.57 -5.19 19.44
CA PHE A 97 1.28 -5.49 20.67
C PHE A 97 1.81 -4.22 21.37
N ILE A 98 2.37 -3.27 20.62
CA ILE A 98 2.97 -2.03 21.17
C ILE A 98 1.91 -1.15 21.83
N ILE A 99 0.76 -0.95 21.20
CA ILE A 99 -0.28 -0.02 21.67
C ILE A 99 -0.72 -0.31 23.12
N PRO A 100 -1.20 -1.52 23.48
CA PRO A 100 -1.63 -1.82 24.85
C PRO A 100 -0.48 -1.91 25.86
N HIS A 101 0.77 -2.13 25.42
CA HIS A 101 1.93 -2.27 26.29
C HIS A 101 2.83 -1.03 26.33
N ALA A 102 2.38 0.11 25.80
CA ALA A 102 3.21 1.31 25.66
C ALA A 102 3.79 1.82 27.00
N SER A 103 2.99 1.79 28.07
CA SER A 103 3.40 2.18 29.43
C SER A 103 4.47 1.25 30.02
N SER A 104 4.27 -0.07 29.88
CA SER A 104 5.22 -1.10 30.30
C SER A 104 6.54 -0.98 29.55
N LEU A 105 6.50 -0.85 28.22
CA LEU A 105 7.69 -0.65 27.38
C LEU A 105 8.43 0.65 27.76
N ALA A 106 7.69 1.70 28.11
CA ALA A 106 8.30 2.97 28.50
C ALA A 106 9.03 2.90 29.84
N SER A 107 8.42 2.23 30.83
CA SER A 107 9.03 2.03 32.14
C SER A 107 10.33 1.21 32.11
N LEU A 108 10.45 0.30 31.13
CA LEU A 108 11.66 -0.51 30.94
C LEU A 108 12.82 0.29 30.34
N CYS A 109 12.54 1.33 29.57
CA CYS A 109 13.55 2.06 28.80
C CYS A 109 14.11 3.31 29.50
N ALA A 110 13.33 3.99 30.36
CA ALA A 110 13.74 5.27 30.93
C ALA A 110 13.16 5.56 32.32
N LEU A 111 13.89 6.39 33.09
CA LEU A 111 13.46 6.91 34.41
C LEU A 111 12.29 7.89 34.33
N ASN A 112 12.09 8.55 33.17
CA ASN A 112 10.94 9.43 32.88
C ASN A 112 10.00 8.74 31.88
N PRO A 113 8.99 7.99 32.34
CA PRO A 113 8.20 7.12 31.46
C PRO A 113 7.20 7.88 30.57
N ARG A 114 6.72 9.07 30.98
CA ARG A 114 5.62 9.78 30.31
C ARG A 114 5.86 10.18 28.84
N PRO A 115 6.94 10.90 28.47
CA PRO A 115 7.15 11.28 27.08
C PRO A 115 7.42 10.08 26.17
N LEU A 116 7.97 9.00 26.76
CA LEU A 116 8.34 7.80 26.02
C LEU A 116 7.15 6.85 25.84
N GLU A 117 6.22 6.84 26.80
CA GLU A 117 4.88 6.22 26.69
C GLU A 117 4.10 6.83 25.53
N ILE A 118 3.99 8.17 25.49
CA ILE A 118 3.34 8.89 24.38
C ILE A 118 4.03 8.58 23.04
N ALA A 119 5.37 8.55 23.02
CA ALA A 119 6.12 8.25 21.79
C ALA A 119 5.85 6.83 21.28
N PHE A 120 5.84 5.81 22.15
CA PHE A 120 5.51 4.43 21.76
C PHE A 120 4.06 4.30 21.31
N LEU A 121 3.13 4.99 21.96
CA LEU A 121 1.73 4.98 21.56
C LEU A 121 1.55 5.59 20.17
N ILE A 122 2.08 6.78 19.91
CA ILE A 122 2.03 7.43 18.60
C ILE A 122 2.72 6.57 17.54
N LEU A 123 3.85 5.94 17.87
CA LEU A 123 4.55 5.03 16.97
C LEU A 123 3.71 3.80 16.64
N GLY A 124 3.08 3.17 17.65
CA GLY A 124 2.21 2.01 17.47
C GLY A 124 1.01 2.33 16.59
N ILE A 125 0.31 3.44 16.88
CA ILE A 125 -0.82 3.93 16.08
C ILE A 125 -0.40 4.23 14.64
N GLY A 126 0.69 4.99 14.46
CA GLY A 126 1.19 5.33 13.14
C GLY A 126 1.64 4.11 12.35
N LEU A 127 2.22 3.10 13.01
CA LEU A 127 2.62 1.84 12.38
C LEU A 127 1.39 1.00 11.98
N LEU A 128 0.37 0.91 12.84
CA LEU A 128 -0.88 0.20 12.56
C LEU A 128 -1.55 0.78 11.30
N ASP A 129 -1.75 2.09 11.28
CA ASP A 129 -2.45 2.77 10.20
C ASP A 129 -1.64 2.72 8.89
N PHE A 130 -0.33 3.00 8.96
CA PHE A 130 0.57 2.90 7.81
C PHE A 130 0.62 1.49 7.21
N CYS A 131 0.93 0.48 8.03
CA CYS A 131 1.06 -0.89 7.54
C CYS A 131 -0.28 -1.45 7.07
N GLY A 132 -1.38 -1.11 7.75
CA GLY A 132 -2.71 -1.53 7.35
C GLY A 132 -3.10 -0.97 6.00
N GLN A 133 -3.02 0.35 5.80
CA GLN A 133 -3.39 0.97 4.53
C GLN A 133 -2.52 0.50 3.36
N VAL A 134 -1.21 0.39 3.56
CA VAL A 134 -0.26 -0.03 2.51
C VAL A 134 -0.43 -1.51 2.14
N CYS A 135 -0.96 -2.35 3.03
CA CYS A 135 -1.11 -3.79 2.78
C CYS A 135 -2.25 -4.12 1.80
N PHE A 136 -3.26 -3.26 1.64
CA PHE A 136 -4.33 -3.48 0.66
C PHE A 136 -3.80 -3.55 -0.78
N THR A 137 -2.88 -2.67 -1.16
CA THR A 137 -2.32 -2.62 -2.51
C THR A 137 -1.69 -3.95 -2.99
N PRO A 138 -0.73 -4.57 -2.27
CA PRO A 138 -0.18 -5.85 -2.68
C PRO A 138 -1.19 -7.01 -2.55
N LEU A 139 -2.20 -6.91 -1.67
CA LEU A 139 -3.28 -7.90 -1.58
C LEU A 139 -4.17 -7.88 -2.81
N GLU A 140 -4.57 -6.70 -3.28
CA GLU A 140 -5.36 -6.53 -4.51
C GLU A 140 -4.57 -6.97 -5.74
N ALA A 141 -3.27 -6.67 -5.78
CA ALA A 141 -2.40 -7.13 -6.85
C ALA A 141 -2.21 -8.66 -6.84
N LEU A 142 -2.13 -9.27 -5.65
CA LEU A 142 -2.11 -10.74 -5.51
C LEU A 142 -3.45 -11.33 -5.96
N LEU A 143 -4.57 -10.72 -5.58
CA LEU A 143 -5.90 -11.15 -5.98
C LEU A 143 -6.05 -11.11 -7.51
N SER A 144 -5.62 -10.02 -8.14
CA SER A 144 -5.67 -9.91 -9.60
C SER A 144 -4.72 -10.87 -10.33
N ASP A 145 -3.56 -11.20 -9.73
CA ASP A 145 -2.64 -12.17 -10.32
C ASP A 145 -3.22 -13.61 -10.28
N LEU A 146 -3.95 -13.95 -9.21
CA LEU A 146 -4.59 -15.27 -9.03
C LEU A 146 -5.85 -15.45 -9.88
N PHE A 147 -6.57 -14.35 -10.17
CA PHE A 147 -7.81 -14.36 -10.92
C PHE A 147 -7.70 -13.47 -12.17
N GLN A 148 -7.00 -13.95 -13.19
CA GLN A 148 -6.71 -13.17 -14.42
C GLN A 148 -7.91 -13.04 -15.35
N GLU A 149 -8.80 -14.03 -15.38
CA GLU A 149 -9.98 -14.01 -16.25
C GLU A 149 -10.97 -12.91 -15.81
N PRO A 150 -11.51 -12.08 -16.73
CA PRO A 150 -12.40 -10.95 -16.43
C PRO A 150 -13.54 -11.25 -15.44
N ASP A 151 -14.27 -12.34 -15.67
CA ASP A 151 -15.43 -12.71 -14.86
C ASP A 151 -15.01 -13.22 -13.47
N ASN A 152 -13.91 -13.98 -13.40
CA ASN A 152 -13.38 -14.49 -12.15
C ASN A 152 -12.70 -13.39 -11.33
N CYS A 153 -12.01 -12.45 -11.99
CA CYS A 153 -11.42 -11.25 -11.39
C CYS A 153 -12.49 -10.38 -10.73
N ARG A 154 -13.59 -10.14 -11.45
CA ARG A 154 -14.74 -9.40 -10.93
C ARG A 154 -15.38 -10.08 -9.73
N GLN A 155 -15.57 -11.40 -9.78
CA GLN A 155 -16.03 -12.16 -8.62
C GLN A 155 -15.06 -12.08 -7.45
N ALA A 156 -13.75 -12.05 -7.72
CA ALA A 156 -12.73 -11.94 -6.71
C ALA A 156 -12.79 -10.58 -6.01
N PHE A 157 -12.87 -9.47 -6.75
CA PHE A 157 -13.04 -8.12 -6.17
C PHE A 157 -14.41 -7.94 -5.48
N SER A 158 -15.46 -8.60 -5.97
CA SER A 158 -16.75 -8.66 -5.27
C SER A 158 -16.62 -9.32 -3.90
N MET A 159 -15.86 -10.42 -3.80
CA MET A 159 -15.57 -11.08 -2.54
C MET A 159 -14.65 -10.24 -1.63
N TYR A 160 -13.69 -9.53 -2.22
CA TYR A 160 -12.85 -8.56 -1.52
C TYR A 160 -13.68 -7.47 -0.86
N ALA A 161 -14.55 -6.80 -1.62
CA ALA A 161 -15.42 -5.74 -1.10
C ALA A 161 -16.43 -6.27 -0.05
N PHE A 162 -16.90 -7.51 -0.21
CA PHE A 162 -17.70 -8.19 0.81
C PHE A 162 -16.91 -8.35 2.12
N MET A 163 -15.65 -8.81 2.05
CA MET A 163 -14.78 -9.01 3.21
C MET A 163 -14.36 -7.71 3.88
N ILE A 164 -14.09 -6.65 3.12
CA ILE A 164 -13.91 -5.29 3.66
C ILE A 164 -15.17 -4.87 4.43
N SER A 165 -16.34 -4.93 3.79
CA SER A 165 -17.58 -4.46 4.42
C SER A 165 -17.95 -5.27 5.66
N LEU A 166 -17.69 -6.59 5.66
CA LEU A 166 -17.86 -7.47 6.81
C LEU A 166 -16.88 -7.13 7.95
N GLY A 167 -15.63 -6.87 7.60
CA GLY A 167 -14.59 -6.44 8.55
C GLY A 167 -14.93 -5.10 9.20
N GLY A 168 -15.41 -4.14 8.40
CA GLY A 168 -15.90 -2.85 8.88
C GLY A 168 -17.09 -2.98 9.83
N CYS A 169 -18.11 -3.77 9.47
CA CYS A 169 -19.25 -4.07 10.37
C CYS A 169 -18.79 -4.57 11.74
N ILE A 170 -17.87 -5.53 11.76
CA ILE A 170 -17.35 -6.10 13.00
C ILE A 170 -16.48 -5.08 13.74
N GLY A 171 -15.55 -4.42 13.05
CA GLY A 171 -14.66 -3.42 13.65
C GLY A 171 -15.38 -2.21 14.24
N TYR A 172 -16.49 -1.75 13.64
CA TYR A 172 -17.33 -0.69 14.21
C TYR A 172 -18.22 -1.19 15.37
N LEU A 173 -18.52 -2.48 15.44
CA LEU A 173 -19.33 -3.07 16.52
C LEU A 173 -18.50 -3.43 17.75
N LEU A 174 -17.23 -3.84 17.58
CA LEU A 174 -16.33 -4.17 18.69
C LEU A 174 -16.29 -3.08 19.79
N PRO A 175 -16.22 -1.78 19.47
CA PRO A 175 -16.26 -0.71 20.45
C PRO A 175 -17.58 -0.53 21.20
N ALA A 176 -18.69 -0.96 20.59
CA ALA A 176 -20.01 -0.83 21.20
C ALA A 176 -20.27 -1.91 22.28
N ILE A 177 -19.39 -2.92 22.37
CA ILE A 177 -19.49 -4.01 23.33
C ILE A 177 -18.66 -3.67 24.58
N ASP A 178 -19.28 -3.73 25.76
CA ASP A 178 -18.56 -3.57 27.02
C ASP A 178 -17.73 -4.83 27.33
N TRP A 179 -16.41 -4.75 27.16
CA TRP A 179 -15.47 -5.83 27.47
C TRP A 179 -15.14 -5.96 28.97
N ALA A 180 -15.90 -5.28 29.84
CA ALA A 180 -15.68 -5.25 31.28
C ALA A 180 -15.71 -6.63 31.95
N PHE A 181 -16.45 -7.59 31.37
CA PHE A 181 -16.50 -8.97 31.87
C PHE A 181 -15.18 -9.74 31.67
N LEU A 182 -14.38 -9.36 30.66
CA LEU A 182 -13.10 -10.00 30.33
C LEU A 182 -11.88 -9.19 30.80
N ALA A 183 -12.07 -7.90 31.08
CA ALA A 183 -11.05 -6.98 31.59
C ALA A 183 -10.22 -7.50 32.80
N PRO A 184 -10.79 -8.17 33.83
CA PRO A 184 -9.99 -8.62 34.98
C PRO A 184 -8.99 -9.75 34.63
N TYR A 185 -9.21 -10.51 33.55
CA TYR A 185 -8.31 -11.58 33.14
C TYR A 185 -7.15 -11.09 32.26
N LEU A 186 -7.34 -9.99 31.53
CA LEU A 186 -6.38 -9.48 30.53
C LEU A 186 -5.74 -8.13 30.92
N GLY A 187 -5.97 -7.64 32.15
CA GLY A 187 -5.27 -6.47 32.68
C GLY A 187 -5.80 -5.12 32.20
N GLY A 188 -7.02 -5.07 31.64
CA GLY A 188 -7.67 -3.84 31.17
C GLY A 188 -8.62 -4.08 29.99
N GLN A 189 -9.53 -3.14 29.75
CA GLN A 189 -10.45 -3.17 28.62
C GLN A 189 -9.72 -3.04 27.28
N GLU A 190 -8.71 -2.17 27.20
CA GLU A 190 -7.91 -1.92 26.00
C GLU A 190 -7.04 -3.13 25.64
N SER A 191 -6.29 -3.66 26.62
CA SER A 191 -5.45 -4.85 26.44
C SER A 191 -6.25 -6.05 25.97
N CYS A 192 -7.48 -6.23 26.48
CA CYS A 192 -8.39 -7.28 26.02
C CYS A 192 -8.74 -7.13 24.54
N LEU A 193 -9.14 -5.93 24.12
CA LEU A 193 -9.54 -5.68 22.75
C LEU A 193 -8.37 -5.81 21.77
N PHE A 194 -7.23 -5.18 22.05
CA PHE A 194 -6.05 -5.28 21.19
C PHE A 194 -5.52 -6.71 21.11
N SER A 195 -5.62 -7.50 22.19
CA SER A 195 -5.30 -8.93 22.15
C SER A 195 -6.27 -9.71 21.26
N LEU A 196 -7.58 -9.46 21.36
CA LEU A 196 -8.59 -10.08 20.50
C LEU A 196 -8.34 -9.75 19.02
N LEU A 197 -8.05 -8.48 18.71
CA LEU A 197 -7.69 -8.05 17.35
C LEU A 197 -6.43 -8.76 16.85
N ALA A 198 -5.39 -8.87 17.70
CA ALA A 198 -4.18 -9.59 17.36
C ALA A 198 -4.44 -11.08 17.07
N PHE A 199 -5.31 -11.74 17.84
CA PHE A 199 -5.70 -13.13 17.57
C PHE A 199 -6.49 -13.29 16.27
N ILE A 200 -7.47 -12.42 16.01
CA ILE A 200 -8.24 -12.41 14.76
C ILE A 200 -7.29 -12.23 13.57
N PHE A 201 -6.44 -11.21 13.63
CA PHE A 201 -5.51 -10.91 12.54
C PHE A 201 -4.46 -12.00 12.35
N LEU A 202 -3.91 -12.56 13.44
CA LEU A 202 -3.00 -13.70 13.36
C LEU A 202 -3.67 -14.92 12.70
N GLY A 203 -4.92 -15.20 13.04
CA GLY A 203 -5.72 -16.25 12.38
C GLY A 203 -5.85 -16.02 10.87
N CYS A 204 -6.14 -14.79 10.45
CA CYS A 204 -6.22 -14.40 9.04
C CYS A 204 -4.87 -14.51 8.31
N VAL A 205 -3.76 -14.11 8.96
CA VAL A 205 -2.40 -14.27 8.42
C VAL A 205 -2.09 -15.75 8.24
N LEU A 206 -2.32 -16.58 9.26
CA LEU A 206 -2.11 -18.04 9.20
C LEU A 206 -2.95 -18.69 8.09
N ALA A 207 -4.22 -18.30 7.95
CA ALA A 207 -5.09 -18.74 6.86
C ALA A 207 -4.47 -18.43 5.49
N THR A 208 -3.83 -17.27 5.34
CA THR A 208 -3.16 -16.86 4.10
C THR A 208 -1.89 -17.66 3.84
N LEU A 209 -1.19 -18.13 4.89
CA LEU A 209 -0.03 -19.02 4.76
C LEU A 209 -0.41 -20.39 4.19
N PHE A 210 -1.62 -20.88 4.49
CA PHE A 210 -2.15 -22.12 3.94
C PHE A 210 -2.55 -22.03 2.46
N VAL A 211 -2.49 -20.85 1.84
CA VAL A 211 -2.64 -20.70 0.39
C VAL A 211 -1.38 -21.22 -0.30
N THR A 212 -1.32 -22.52 -0.51
CA THR A 212 -0.32 -23.18 -1.35
C THR A 212 -0.59 -22.83 -2.81
N GLU A 213 0.40 -22.27 -3.50
CA GLU A 213 0.37 -22.05 -4.94
C GLU A 213 0.51 -23.39 -5.67
N GLU A 214 -0.59 -24.13 -5.77
CA GLU A 214 -0.74 -25.21 -6.75
C GLU A 214 -1.07 -24.57 -8.10
N ALA A 215 -0.04 -24.04 -8.81
CA ALA A 215 0.03 -23.84 -10.28
C ALA A 215 0.93 -22.67 -10.70
N ALA A 216 2.25 -22.88 -10.63
CA ALA A 216 3.20 -22.26 -11.57
C ALA A 216 4.18 -23.32 -12.14
N GLN A 217 3.77 -24.59 -12.12
CA GLN A 217 4.51 -25.74 -12.66
C GLN A 217 3.69 -26.47 -13.74
N GLY A 218 2.88 -25.73 -14.52
CA GLY A 218 2.06 -26.29 -15.60
C GLY A 218 2.64 -26.11 -17.01
N ASP A 219 3.52 -25.12 -17.22
CA ASP A 219 4.05 -24.75 -18.55
C ASP A 219 5.53 -25.11 -18.77
N LEU A 220 6.09 -26.01 -17.95
CA LEU A 220 7.49 -26.49 -18.08
C LEU A 220 7.62 -27.99 -18.40
N LEU A 221 6.51 -28.64 -18.78
CA LEU A 221 6.54 -30.02 -19.28
C LEU A 221 6.46 -30.09 -20.82
N GLU A 222 7.24 -29.24 -21.50
CA GLU A 222 7.70 -29.52 -22.87
C GLU A 222 8.99 -28.73 -23.12
N GLY A 223 10.14 -29.33 -22.80
CA GLY A 223 11.43 -28.71 -23.11
C GLY A 223 12.63 -29.14 -22.28
N SER A 224 13.09 -30.37 -22.49
CA SER A 224 14.51 -30.79 -22.36
C SER A 224 15.16 -30.79 -20.96
N ALA A 225 15.31 -32.00 -20.43
CA ALA A 225 16.29 -32.38 -19.43
C ALA A 225 17.75 -32.23 -19.93
N LEU A 226 18.65 -31.60 -19.15
CA LEU A 226 19.93 -32.19 -18.70
C LEU A 226 20.69 -31.28 -17.71
N LYS A 227 20.69 -31.71 -16.43
CA LYS A 227 21.82 -31.90 -15.49
C LYS A 227 22.61 -30.71 -14.88
N ASP A 228 22.36 -30.54 -13.58
CA ASP A 228 23.24 -30.23 -12.42
C ASP A 228 24.47 -29.31 -12.55
N VAL A 229 24.55 -28.28 -11.69
CA VAL A 229 25.48 -28.19 -10.54
C VAL A 229 24.96 -27.13 -9.54
N SER A 230 24.81 -27.52 -8.28
CA SER A 230 24.51 -26.66 -7.11
C SER A 230 25.72 -25.81 -6.70
N PRO A 231 25.49 -24.62 -6.10
CA PRO A 231 26.06 -24.43 -4.76
C PRO A 231 25.04 -23.89 -3.74
N LYS A 232 25.21 -24.39 -2.51
CA LYS A 232 24.47 -24.08 -1.28
C LYS A 232 24.39 -22.57 -0.99
N PRO A 233 23.26 -22.03 -0.46
CA PRO A 233 23.28 -20.74 0.21
C PRO A 233 23.79 -20.93 1.64
N SER A 234 24.94 -20.34 1.96
CA SER A 234 25.36 -20.15 3.34
C SER A 234 24.49 -19.05 3.96
N LEU A 235 23.67 -19.43 4.94
CA LEU A 235 23.13 -18.50 5.92
C LEU A 235 24.29 -17.75 6.58
N SER A 236 24.39 -16.45 6.31
CA SER A 236 25.03 -15.52 7.23
C SER A 236 23.94 -14.68 7.86
N CYS A 237 23.35 -15.26 8.91
CA CYS A 237 22.61 -14.52 9.93
C CYS A 237 23.55 -13.49 10.55
N CYS A 238 23.19 -12.21 10.47
CA CYS A 238 23.80 -11.17 11.30
C CYS A 238 22.72 -10.59 12.20
N CYS A 239 22.41 -11.34 13.26
CA CYS A 239 21.85 -10.76 14.47
C CYS A 239 22.99 -10.19 15.33
N CYS A 240 22.73 -9.00 15.88
CA CYS A 240 23.29 -8.46 17.13
C CYS A 240 24.77 -8.04 17.14
N GLN A 241 25.01 -6.74 16.97
CA GLN A 241 25.92 -6.03 17.88
C GLN A 241 25.23 -4.80 18.46
N VAL A 242 24.91 -4.92 19.75
CA VAL A 242 24.55 -3.83 20.65
C VAL A 242 25.82 -2.99 20.88
N ALA A 243 25.87 -1.80 20.29
CA ALA A 243 26.89 -0.81 20.63
C ALA A 243 26.30 0.17 21.67
N ARG A 244 26.87 0.11 22.88
CA ARG A 244 26.65 1.05 23.98
C ARG A 244 27.28 2.41 23.66
N GLY A 245 26.52 3.48 23.89
CA GLY A 245 27.04 4.78 24.34
C GLY A 245 27.21 5.88 23.28
N SER A 246 26.34 6.90 23.36
CA SER A 246 26.67 8.34 23.52
C SER A 246 25.54 9.21 22.95
N CYS A 247 24.98 10.09 23.79
CA CYS A 247 23.92 11.03 23.44
C CYS A 247 24.38 12.11 22.43
N LEU A 248 23.42 12.54 21.59
CA LEU A 248 23.45 13.47 20.44
C LEU A 248 23.94 12.88 19.10
N PRO A 249 23.00 12.55 18.17
CA PRO A 249 22.74 13.47 17.04
C PRO A 249 21.32 13.34 16.41
N GLN A 250 20.25 13.86 17.03
CA GLN A 250 18.89 13.74 16.47
C GLN A 250 18.67 14.58 15.19
N ALA A 251 19.33 15.73 15.06
CA ALA A 251 19.19 16.61 13.90
C ALA A 251 19.84 16.07 12.62
N ARG A 252 20.97 15.33 12.71
CA ARG A 252 21.64 14.75 11.53
C ARG A 252 20.86 13.60 10.93
N HIS A 253 20.26 12.74 11.76
CA HIS A 253 19.37 11.68 11.27
C HIS A 253 18.10 12.23 10.63
N LEU A 254 17.51 13.29 11.21
CA LEU A 254 16.33 13.95 10.63
C LEU A 254 16.65 14.63 9.29
N LEU A 255 17.81 15.27 9.18
CA LEU A 255 18.28 15.89 7.93
C LEU A 255 18.62 14.86 6.85
N GLN A 256 19.22 13.72 7.23
CA GLN A 256 19.50 12.60 6.33
C GLN A 256 18.20 11.93 5.85
N ALA A 257 17.21 11.76 6.74
CA ALA A 257 15.89 11.25 6.42
C ALA A 257 15.13 12.21 5.49
N LEU A 258 15.16 13.52 5.77
CA LEU A 258 14.62 14.56 4.89
C LEU A 258 15.29 14.55 3.52
N ARG A 259 16.62 14.39 3.45
CA ARG A 259 17.35 14.32 2.18
C ARG A 259 16.97 13.08 1.36
N ASN A 260 16.80 11.93 2.02
CA ASN A 260 16.32 10.71 1.37
C ASN A 260 14.86 10.85 0.92
N LEU A 261 14.01 11.52 1.69
CA LEU A 261 12.62 11.83 1.34
C LEU A 261 12.55 12.78 0.12
N CYS A 262 13.40 13.81 0.08
CA CYS A 262 13.53 14.70 -1.07
C CYS A 262 14.06 13.97 -2.32
N ALA A 263 14.86 12.91 -2.17
CA ALA A 263 15.30 12.05 -3.27
C ALA A 263 14.21 11.10 -3.78
N LEU A 264 13.16 10.84 -2.99
CA LEU A 264 11.99 10.06 -3.40
C LEU A 264 11.02 10.87 -4.28
N LEU A 265 10.92 12.19 -4.09
CA LEU A 265 10.04 13.07 -4.89
C LEU A 265 10.28 12.95 -6.41
N PRO A 266 11.52 13.02 -6.93
CA PRO A 266 11.79 12.85 -8.35
C PRO A 266 11.38 11.47 -8.88
N ARG A 267 11.52 10.41 -8.06
CA ARG A 267 11.11 9.04 -8.43
C ARG A 267 9.59 8.92 -8.50
N LEU A 268 8.88 9.44 -7.51
CA LEU A 268 7.41 9.50 -7.49
C LEU A 268 6.89 10.32 -8.68
N HIS A 269 7.47 11.48 -8.93
CA HIS A 269 7.11 12.30 -10.09
C HIS A 269 7.33 11.53 -11.41
N GLY A 270 8.44 10.81 -11.55
CA GLY A 270 8.70 9.95 -12.71
C GLY A 270 7.65 8.85 -12.91
N LEU A 271 7.19 8.21 -11.82
CA LEU A 271 6.14 7.18 -11.85
C LEU A 271 4.80 7.78 -12.30
N TYR A 272 4.40 8.93 -11.75
CA TYR A 272 3.15 9.61 -12.10
C TYR A 272 3.16 10.18 -13.52
N CYS A 273 4.28 10.72 -14.00
CA CYS A 273 4.40 11.24 -15.37
C CYS A 273 4.32 10.14 -16.45
N ARG A 274 4.61 8.89 -16.09
CA ARG A 274 4.58 7.74 -17.02
C ARG A 274 3.23 7.01 -17.06
N ILE A 275 2.19 7.52 -16.38
CA ILE A 275 0.87 6.87 -16.35
C ILE A 275 0.17 6.95 -17.72
N PRO A 276 -0.29 5.80 -18.27
CA PRO A 276 -1.10 5.76 -19.47
C PRO A 276 -2.37 6.62 -19.36
N ARG A 277 -2.81 7.19 -20.49
CA ARG A 277 -3.98 8.07 -20.52
C ARG A 277 -5.26 7.41 -19.98
N VAL A 278 -5.42 6.10 -20.21
CA VAL A 278 -6.58 5.32 -19.77
C VAL A 278 -6.62 5.24 -18.23
N ILE A 279 -5.50 4.84 -17.62
CA ILE A 279 -5.34 4.75 -16.16
C ILE A 279 -5.45 6.13 -15.50
N ARG A 280 -4.91 7.18 -16.12
CA ARG A 280 -5.03 8.55 -15.59
C ARG A 280 -6.49 9.04 -15.55
N ARG A 281 -7.32 8.66 -16.53
CA ARG A 281 -8.75 9.03 -16.52
C ARG A 281 -9.50 8.27 -15.42
N LEU A 282 -9.19 6.98 -15.27
CA LEU A 282 -9.73 6.18 -14.17
C LEU A 282 -9.32 6.78 -12.82
N PHE A 283 -8.03 7.10 -12.63
CA PHE A 283 -7.50 7.76 -11.43
C PHE A 283 -8.25 9.04 -11.05
N VAL A 284 -8.51 9.95 -12.01
CA VAL A 284 -9.21 11.22 -11.70
C VAL A 284 -10.68 10.97 -11.36
N ALA A 285 -11.35 10.07 -12.07
CA ALA A 285 -12.73 9.68 -11.76
C ALA A 285 -12.83 9.04 -10.36
N GLU A 286 -11.86 8.19 -10.03
CA GLU A 286 -11.76 7.50 -8.76
C GLU A 286 -11.47 8.46 -7.61
N LEU A 287 -10.52 9.37 -7.79
CA LEU A 287 -10.20 10.43 -6.84
C LEU A 287 -11.43 11.27 -6.52
N CYS A 288 -12.18 11.72 -7.53
CA CYS A 288 -13.36 12.56 -7.31
C CYS A 288 -14.48 11.79 -6.61
N SER A 289 -14.70 10.52 -6.99
CA SER A 289 -15.74 9.67 -6.42
C SER A 289 -15.45 9.35 -4.95
N TRP A 290 -14.22 8.98 -4.64
CA TRP A 290 -13.79 8.78 -3.26
C TRP A 290 -13.73 10.07 -2.46
N MET A 291 -13.37 11.22 -3.05
CA MET A 291 -13.42 12.50 -2.34
C MET A 291 -14.82 12.82 -1.86
N ALA A 292 -15.83 12.57 -2.71
CA ALA A 292 -17.23 12.72 -2.36
C ALA A 292 -17.61 11.78 -1.21
N LEU A 293 -17.27 10.49 -1.33
CA LEU A 293 -17.60 9.48 -0.34
C LEU A 293 -16.84 9.64 0.99
N MET A 294 -15.57 10.05 0.96
CA MET A 294 -14.75 10.30 2.14
C MET A 294 -15.15 11.56 2.87
N THR A 295 -15.54 12.61 2.16
CA THR A 295 -16.13 13.80 2.80
C THR A 295 -17.39 13.42 3.58
N PHE A 296 -18.19 12.51 3.03
CA PHE A 296 -19.32 11.94 3.77
C PHE A 296 -18.83 11.08 4.95
N MET A 297 -18.01 10.06 4.74
CA MET A 297 -17.61 9.12 5.81
C MET A 297 -16.90 9.79 6.99
N LEU A 298 -16.04 10.79 6.73
CA LEU A 298 -15.27 11.47 7.77
C LEU A 298 -16.11 12.42 8.64
N PHE A 299 -17.14 13.06 8.07
CA PHE A 299 -17.87 14.14 8.74
C PHE A 299 -19.36 13.84 8.95
N TYR A 300 -19.84 12.67 8.54
CA TYR A 300 -21.24 12.27 8.70
C TYR A 300 -21.67 12.19 10.16
N THR A 301 -20.85 11.61 11.03
CA THR A 301 -21.15 11.50 12.47
C THR A 301 -21.25 12.87 13.14
N ASP A 302 -20.37 13.80 12.77
CA ASP A 302 -20.42 15.19 13.23
C ASP A 302 -21.66 15.92 12.69
N PHE A 303 -22.02 15.70 11.43
CA PHE A 303 -23.25 16.24 10.84
C PHE A 303 -24.50 15.74 11.58
N VAL A 304 -24.58 14.46 11.96
CA VAL A 304 -25.71 13.94 12.74
C VAL A 304 -25.68 14.50 14.18
N GLY A 305 -24.51 14.49 14.83
CA GLY A 305 -24.32 14.97 16.20
C GLY A 305 -24.67 16.44 16.41
N GLU A 306 -24.13 17.32 15.57
CA GLU A 306 -24.31 18.77 15.69
C GLU A 306 -25.54 19.24 14.88
N GLY A 307 -25.72 18.74 13.66
CA GLY A 307 -26.74 19.23 12.73
C GLY A 307 -28.15 18.73 13.03
N LEU A 308 -28.32 17.46 13.38
CA LEU A 308 -29.64 16.86 13.66
C LEU A 308 -29.96 16.83 15.15
N TYR A 309 -28.99 16.47 16.00
CA TYR A 309 -29.18 16.35 17.44
C TYR A 309 -28.92 17.64 18.21
N HIS A 310 -28.46 18.71 17.54
CA HIS A 310 -28.11 20.01 18.14
C HIS A 310 -27.15 19.86 19.33
N GLY A 311 -26.26 18.88 19.25
CA GLY A 311 -25.20 18.65 20.23
C GLY A 311 -24.05 19.62 20.05
N VAL A 312 -23.30 19.87 21.13
CA VAL A 312 -22.12 20.74 21.09
C VAL A 312 -20.87 19.89 21.35
N PRO A 313 -19.99 19.69 20.35
CA PRO A 313 -18.80 18.85 20.51
C PRO A 313 -17.88 19.33 21.64
N ARG A 314 -17.73 20.65 21.81
CA ARG A 314 -16.83 21.26 22.82
C ARG A 314 -17.44 21.36 24.23
N ALA A 315 -18.66 20.87 24.44
CA ALA A 315 -19.29 20.93 25.76
C ALA A 315 -18.64 19.95 26.73
N LYS A 316 -18.57 20.31 28.02
CA LYS A 316 -17.94 19.48 29.05
C LYS A 316 -18.63 18.11 29.16
N PRO A 317 -17.89 17.01 29.41
CA PRO A 317 -18.47 15.69 29.67
C PRO A 317 -19.53 15.75 30.77
N GLY A 318 -20.65 15.05 30.58
CA GLY A 318 -21.79 15.03 31.51
C GLY A 318 -22.81 16.16 31.35
N THR A 319 -22.56 17.18 30.52
CA THR A 319 -23.57 18.20 30.18
C THR A 319 -24.60 17.65 29.19
N GLU A 320 -25.83 18.18 29.23
CA GLU A 320 -26.89 17.75 28.30
C GLU A 320 -26.52 18.01 26.84
N ALA A 321 -25.84 19.13 26.55
CA ALA A 321 -25.37 19.46 25.21
C ALA A 321 -24.33 18.46 24.69
N ARG A 322 -23.42 17.98 25.55
CA ARG A 322 -22.46 16.94 25.18
C ARG A 322 -23.15 15.58 24.99
N ARG A 323 -24.09 15.24 25.87
CA ARG A 323 -24.86 13.98 25.77
C ARG A 323 -25.66 13.90 24.47
N ARG A 324 -26.26 15.00 24.01
CA ARG A 324 -26.94 15.04 22.69
C ARG A 324 -25.98 14.82 21.53
N TYR A 325 -24.77 15.41 21.60
CA TYR A 325 -23.74 15.16 20.60
C TYR A 325 -23.33 13.69 20.58
N ASP A 326 -23.03 13.10 21.74
CA ASP A 326 -22.63 11.68 21.85
C ASP A 326 -23.75 10.74 21.35
N GLU A 327 -25.01 11.04 21.64
CA GLU A 327 -26.18 10.30 21.11
C GLU A 327 -26.27 10.41 19.58
N GLY A 328 -26.07 11.60 19.02
CA GLY A 328 -26.07 11.80 17.59
C GLY A 328 -24.87 11.14 16.90
N VAL A 329 -23.69 11.14 17.52
CA VAL A 329 -22.51 10.38 17.03
C VAL A 329 -22.83 8.89 17.03
N ARG A 330 -23.46 8.35 18.07
CA ARG A 330 -23.90 6.93 18.12
C ARG A 330 -24.86 6.59 16.98
N MET A 331 -25.83 7.46 16.72
CA MET A 331 -26.76 7.30 15.59
C MET A 331 -26.07 7.47 14.23
N GLY A 332 -25.05 8.32 14.14
CA GLY A 332 -24.17 8.41 12.97
C GLY A 332 -23.40 7.10 12.74
N SER A 333 -22.81 6.52 13.78
CA SER A 333 -22.14 5.21 13.70
C SER A 333 -23.09 4.10 13.25
N LEU A 334 -24.36 4.12 13.69
CA LEU A 334 -25.38 3.21 13.18
C LEU A 334 -25.61 3.38 11.67
N GLY A 335 -25.61 4.62 11.15
CA GLY A 335 -25.71 4.88 9.71
C GLY A 335 -24.54 4.29 8.90
N LEU A 336 -23.31 4.42 9.39
CA LEU A 336 -22.12 3.83 8.75
C LEU A 336 -22.13 2.29 8.83
N PHE A 337 -22.63 1.73 9.93
CA PHE A 337 -22.86 0.29 10.06
C PHE A 337 -23.89 -0.21 9.02
N LEU A 338 -25.02 0.48 8.86
CA LEU A 338 -26.03 0.16 7.85
C LEU A 338 -25.50 0.36 6.42
N GLN A 339 -24.60 1.30 6.20
CA GLN A 339 -23.88 1.46 4.94
C GLN A 339 -23.04 0.22 4.63
N CYS A 340 -22.32 -0.32 5.61
CA CYS A 340 -21.56 -1.56 5.45
C CYS A 340 -22.47 -2.76 5.14
N ILE A 341 -23.62 -2.90 5.81
CA ILE A 341 -24.63 -3.93 5.49
C ILE A 341 -25.13 -3.79 4.04
N THR A 342 -25.42 -2.57 3.62
CA THR A 342 -25.86 -2.30 2.25
C THR A 342 -24.76 -2.63 1.23
N SER A 343 -23.51 -2.33 1.56
CA SER A 343 -22.34 -2.71 0.76
C SER A 343 -22.15 -4.23 0.67
N ILE A 344 -22.39 -4.97 1.77
CA ILE A 344 -22.43 -6.44 1.77
C ILE A 344 -23.50 -6.94 0.80
N PHE A 345 -24.70 -6.37 0.84
CA PHE A 345 -25.76 -6.76 -0.10
C PHE A 345 -25.33 -6.51 -1.55
N PHE A 346 -24.88 -5.29 -1.89
CA PHE A 346 -24.50 -4.94 -3.26
C PHE A 346 -23.26 -5.69 -3.77
N SER A 347 -22.26 -5.96 -2.91
CA SER A 347 -21.09 -6.76 -3.28
C SER A 347 -21.49 -8.18 -3.71
N THR A 348 -22.43 -8.83 -3.01
CA THR A 348 -22.90 -10.19 -3.39
C THR A 348 -23.66 -10.23 -4.72
N ILE A 349 -24.40 -9.18 -5.06
CA ILE A 349 -25.17 -9.11 -6.31
C ILE A 349 -24.42 -8.41 -7.45
N MET A 350 -23.22 -7.85 -7.20
CA MET A 350 -22.47 -7.05 -8.16
C MET A 350 -22.18 -7.82 -9.46
N ASP A 351 -21.82 -9.10 -9.37
CA ASP A 351 -21.59 -9.95 -10.54
C ASP A 351 -22.86 -10.05 -11.43
N ARG A 352 -24.04 -10.18 -10.82
CA ARG A 352 -25.32 -10.23 -11.54
C ARG A 352 -25.68 -8.88 -12.16
N LEU A 353 -25.50 -7.79 -11.40
CA LEU A 353 -25.77 -6.44 -11.88
C LEU A 353 -24.92 -6.11 -13.11
N VAL A 354 -23.63 -6.39 -13.05
CA VAL A 354 -22.72 -6.11 -14.17
C VAL A 354 -22.96 -7.06 -15.36
N LYS A 355 -23.37 -8.32 -15.14
CA LYS A 355 -23.78 -9.21 -16.25
C LYS A 355 -25.07 -8.76 -16.95
N HIS A 356 -26.01 -8.18 -16.21
CA HIS A 356 -27.30 -7.78 -16.77
C HIS A 356 -27.28 -6.37 -17.38
N PHE A 357 -26.65 -5.40 -16.71
CA PHE A 357 -26.65 -3.99 -17.11
C PHE A 357 -25.32 -3.53 -17.75
N GLY A 358 -24.24 -4.31 -17.62
CA GLY A 358 -22.91 -3.95 -18.05
C GLY A 358 -22.14 -3.08 -17.04
N THR A 359 -20.80 -3.16 -17.06
CA THR A 359 -19.92 -2.48 -16.09
C THR A 359 -20.10 -0.97 -16.10
N ARG A 360 -20.25 -0.37 -17.29
CA ARG A 360 -20.43 1.08 -17.48
C ARG A 360 -21.69 1.60 -16.81
N ALA A 361 -22.82 0.93 -17.01
CA ALA A 361 -24.10 1.38 -16.48
C ALA A 361 -24.11 1.29 -14.95
N VAL A 362 -23.60 0.19 -14.39
CA VAL A 362 -23.54 0.00 -12.93
C VAL A 362 -22.62 1.02 -12.25
N TYR A 363 -21.44 1.29 -12.83
CA TYR A 363 -20.52 2.31 -12.29
C TYR A 363 -21.11 3.73 -12.37
N LEU A 364 -21.69 4.12 -13.51
CA LEU A 364 -22.30 5.44 -13.64
C LEU A 364 -23.52 5.60 -12.73
N ALA A 365 -24.34 4.55 -12.59
CA ALA A 365 -25.48 4.56 -11.68
C ALA A 365 -25.03 4.77 -10.23
N SER A 366 -23.96 4.12 -9.78
CA SER A 366 -23.47 4.26 -8.41
C SER A 366 -22.87 5.64 -8.11
N VAL A 367 -22.14 6.22 -9.07
CA VAL A 367 -21.57 7.57 -8.94
C VAL A 367 -22.66 8.65 -8.99
N VAL A 368 -23.72 8.47 -9.80
CA VAL A 368 -24.86 9.40 -9.85
C VAL A 368 -25.74 9.29 -8.61
N PHE A 369 -25.89 8.08 -8.07
CA PHE A 369 -26.71 7.82 -6.88
C PHE A 369 -26.21 8.58 -5.65
N PHE A 370 -24.89 8.63 -5.44
CA PHE A 370 -24.28 9.26 -4.27
C PHE A 370 -24.66 10.72 -4.04
N PRO A 371 -24.46 11.67 -4.98
CA PRO A 371 -24.84 13.06 -4.77
C PRO A 371 -26.35 13.23 -4.58
N GLY A 372 -27.18 12.36 -5.15
CA GLY A 372 -28.61 12.31 -4.85
C GLY A 372 -28.89 11.99 -3.38
N ALA A 373 -28.25 10.95 -2.84
CA ALA A 373 -28.36 10.60 -1.42
C ALA A 373 -27.81 11.72 -0.50
N ALA A 374 -26.66 12.30 -0.83
CA ALA A 374 -26.07 13.41 -0.08
C ALA A 374 -26.97 14.66 -0.11
N PHE A 375 -27.61 14.95 -1.24
CA PHE A 375 -28.55 16.06 -1.35
C PHE A 375 -29.81 15.85 -0.49
N VAL A 376 -30.37 14.63 -0.48
CA VAL A 376 -31.49 14.28 0.42
C VAL A 376 -31.08 14.47 1.88
N MET A 377 -29.85 14.09 2.26
CA MET A 377 -29.34 14.33 3.62
C MET A 377 -29.25 15.83 3.95
N CYS A 378 -28.82 16.67 3.01
CA CYS A 378 -28.74 18.13 3.22
C CYS A 378 -30.09 18.77 3.53
N LEU A 379 -31.16 18.30 2.89
CA LEU A 379 -32.50 18.89 3.00
C LEU A 379 -33.33 18.30 4.14
N SER A 380 -32.90 17.18 4.71
CA SER A 380 -33.71 16.41 5.66
C SER A 380 -33.33 16.73 7.10
N HIS A 381 -34.30 17.19 7.89
CA HIS A 381 -34.16 17.32 9.35
C HIS A 381 -34.51 16.03 10.12
N SER A 382 -35.02 15.00 9.43
CA SER A 382 -35.39 13.73 10.06
C SER A 382 -34.20 12.78 10.14
N VAL A 383 -33.90 12.32 11.35
CA VAL A 383 -32.84 11.32 11.63
C VAL A 383 -33.05 10.05 10.80
N THR A 384 -34.30 9.59 10.66
CA THR A 384 -34.62 8.38 9.90
C THR A 384 -34.30 8.54 8.42
N VAL A 385 -34.66 9.67 7.80
CA VAL A 385 -34.41 9.92 6.37
C VAL A 385 -32.91 10.05 6.11
N VAL A 386 -32.18 10.76 6.98
CA VAL A 386 -30.72 10.89 6.89
C VAL A 386 -30.04 9.52 7.06
N THR A 387 -30.47 8.72 8.03
CA THR A 387 -29.90 7.38 8.29
C THR A 387 -30.15 6.41 7.13
N ILE A 388 -31.35 6.41 6.54
CA ILE A 388 -31.67 5.58 5.36
C ILE A 388 -30.83 6.03 4.17
N SER A 389 -30.73 7.34 3.93
CA SER A 389 -29.93 7.89 2.84
C SER A 389 -28.45 7.52 3.00
N ALA A 390 -27.92 7.61 4.22
CA ALA A 390 -26.56 7.19 4.57
C ALA A 390 -26.35 5.70 4.30
N ALA A 391 -27.28 4.83 4.73
CA ALA A 391 -27.20 3.40 4.47
C ALA A 391 -27.12 3.09 2.96
N LEU A 392 -27.92 3.79 2.14
CA LEU A 392 -27.95 3.57 0.70
C LEU A 392 -26.64 3.95 -0.01
N THR A 393 -25.81 4.83 0.57
CA THR A 393 -24.46 5.12 0.03
C THR A 393 -23.55 3.89 -0.01
N GLY A 394 -23.94 2.80 0.67
CA GLY A 394 -23.27 1.49 0.59
C GLY A 394 -23.23 0.93 -0.83
N PHE A 395 -24.19 1.28 -1.70
CA PHE A 395 -24.12 0.94 -3.12
C PHE A 395 -22.89 1.57 -3.79
N THR A 396 -22.69 2.88 -3.62
CA THR A 396 -21.52 3.58 -4.15
C THR A 396 -20.22 3.05 -3.55
N PHE A 397 -20.19 2.81 -2.23
CA PHE A 397 -19.02 2.24 -1.56
C PHE A 397 -18.61 0.88 -2.13
N SER A 398 -19.56 -0.05 -2.33
CA SER A 398 -19.27 -1.35 -2.94
C SER A 398 -18.83 -1.23 -4.40
N ALA A 399 -19.45 -0.33 -5.18
CA ALA A 399 -19.13 -0.16 -6.59
C ALA A 399 -17.70 0.38 -6.80
N LEU A 400 -17.26 1.32 -5.97
CA LEU A 400 -15.90 1.89 -6.02
C LEU A 400 -14.83 0.88 -5.61
N GLN A 401 -15.13 -0.05 -4.71
CA GLN A 401 -14.18 -1.12 -4.35
C GLN A 401 -14.05 -2.21 -5.41
N ILE A 402 -15.06 -2.40 -6.27
CA ILE A 402 -15.10 -3.53 -7.21
C ILE A 402 -14.72 -3.10 -8.64
N LEU A 403 -15.42 -2.11 -9.18
CA LEU A 403 -15.42 -1.85 -10.63
C LEU A 403 -14.12 -1.19 -11.13
N PRO A 404 -13.55 -0.17 -10.46
CA PRO A 404 -12.29 0.45 -10.86
C PRO A 404 -11.12 -0.54 -10.87
N TYR A 405 -11.02 -1.37 -9.84
CA TYR A 405 -9.98 -2.39 -9.72
C TYR A 405 -10.15 -3.50 -10.75
N THR A 406 -11.39 -3.95 -10.99
CA THR A 406 -11.68 -4.87 -12.11
C THR A 406 -11.31 -4.25 -13.46
N LEU A 407 -11.59 -2.95 -13.68
CA LEU A 407 -11.21 -2.22 -14.90
C LEU A 407 -9.69 -2.12 -15.06
N ALA A 408 -8.96 -1.87 -13.97
CA ALA A 408 -7.51 -1.83 -14.00
C ALA A 408 -6.91 -3.19 -14.39
N SER A 409 -7.45 -4.29 -13.85
CA SER A 409 -7.08 -5.64 -14.26
C SER A 409 -7.39 -5.89 -15.74
N LEU A 410 -8.54 -5.43 -16.25
CA LEU A 410 -8.88 -5.52 -17.68
C LEU A 410 -7.91 -4.75 -18.58
N TYR A 411 -7.53 -3.53 -18.21
CA TYR A 411 -6.55 -2.74 -18.97
C TYR A 411 -5.18 -3.42 -19.01
N HIS A 412 -4.81 -4.11 -17.92
CA HIS A 412 -3.56 -4.83 -17.81
C HIS A 412 -3.58 -6.18 -18.54
N HIS A 413 -4.73 -6.85 -18.62
CA HIS A 413 -4.90 -8.07 -19.40
C HIS A 413 -4.78 -7.77 -20.90
N ASP A 414 -5.49 -6.74 -21.38
CA ASP A 414 -5.54 -6.34 -22.79
C ASP A 414 -4.53 -5.22 -23.12
N LYS A 415 -3.26 -5.36 -22.69
CA LYS A 415 -2.21 -4.32 -22.88
C LYS A 415 -2.08 -3.84 -24.32
N GLN A 416 -2.23 -4.75 -25.28
CA GLN A 416 -2.10 -4.43 -26.71
C GLN A 416 -3.18 -3.46 -27.20
N VAL A 417 -4.36 -3.47 -26.57
CA VAL A 417 -5.50 -2.63 -26.97
C VAL A 417 -5.51 -1.33 -26.18
N PHE A 418 -5.35 -1.40 -24.85
CA PHE A 418 -5.50 -0.23 -23.98
C PHE A 418 -4.19 0.54 -23.77
N LEU A 419 -3.02 -0.09 -23.95
CA LEU A 419 -1.70 0.48 -23.66
C LEU A 419 -0.77 0.60 -24.89
N HIS A 420 -1.31 0.54 -26.11
CA HIS A 420 -0.52 0.54 -27.35
C HIS A 420 0.52 1.68 -27.47
N LYS A 421 0.16 2.92 -27.05
CA LYS A 421 1.10 4.06 -27.09
C LYS A 421 2.23 3.95 -26.05
N TYR A 422 2.00 3.23 -24.96
CA TYR A 422 3.00 3.00 -23.92
C TYR A 422 4.05 1.99 -24.39
N LYS A 423 3.61 0.87 -24.98
CA LYS A 423 4.50 -0.13 -25.59
C LYS A 423 5.42 0.48 -26.67
N ARG A 424 4.85 1.30 -27.57
CA ARG A 424 5.63 2.00 -28.61
C ARG A 424 6.67 2.96 -28.02
N LYS A 425 6.34 3.63 -26.90
CA LYS A 425 7.27 4.54 -26.22
C LYS A 425 8.36 3.78 -25.47
N GLU A 426 8.05 2.63 -24.85
CA GLU A 426 9.08 1.74 -24.29
C GLU A 426 9.99 1.15 -25.37
N GLU A 427 9.43 0.74 -26.51
CA GLU A 427 10.18 0.26 -27.68
C GLU A 427 11.04 1.38 -28.30
N GLU A 428 10.53 2.61 -28.39
CA GLU A 428 11.29 3.78 -28.84
C GLU A 428 12.38 4.18 -27.83
N ASP A 429 12.08 4.23 -26.53
CA ASP A 429 13.05 4.54 -25.46
C ASP A 429 14.13 3.45 -25.35
N ALA A 430 13.77 2.18 -25.52
CA ALA A 430 14.71 1.05 -25.57
C ALA A 430 15.57 1.08 -26.84
N ALA A 431 14.99 1.37 -28.00
CA ALA A 431 15.74 1.53 -29.25
C ALA A 431 16.68 2.76 -29.23
N LEU A 432 16.29 3.82 -28.50
CA LEU A 432 17.10 5.02 -28.33
C LEU A 432 18.24 4.80 -27.33
N LEU A 433 18.02 4.00 -26.28
CA LEU A 433 19.08 3.51 -25.39
C LEU A 433 20.04 2.57 -26.11
N ASP A 434 19.55 1.68 -26.98
CA ASP A 434 20.38 0.77 -27.77
C ASP A 434 21.21 1.53 -28.82
N LYS A 435 20.64 2.56 -29.46
CA LYS A 435 21.38 3.51 -30.32
C LYS A 435 22.45 4.29 -29.53
N LYS A 436 22.17 4.68 -28.29
CA LYS A 436 23.13 5.40 -27.43
C LYS A 436 24.27 4.49 -26.96
N SER A 437 23.98 3.21 -26.69
CA SER A 437 24.97 2.14 -26.42
C SER A 437 25.86 1.88 -27.63
N THR A 438 25.26 1.83 -28.83
CA THR A 438 25.97 1.62 -30.10
C THR A 438 26.83 2.83 -30.49
N PHE A 439 26.35 4.06 -30.24
CA PHE A 439 27.12 5.29 -30.46
C PHE A 439 28.31 5.43 -29.50
N SER A 440 28.16 4.96 -28.25
CA SER A 440 29.26 4.92 -27.26
C SER A 440 30.32 3.87 -27.61
N LYS A 441 29.93 2.72 -28.20
CA LYS A 441 30.88 1.75 -28.79
C LYS A 441 31.54 2.25 -30.07
N GLY A 442 30.87 3.09 -30.86
CA GLY A 442 31.44 3.73 -32.06
C GLY A 442 32.47 4.83 -31.75
N LEU A 443 32.32 5.55 -30.64
CA LEU A 443 33.24 6.62 -30.24
C LEU A 443 34.56 6.12 -29.62
N LEU A 444 34.63 4.85 -29.20
CA LEU A 444 35.85 4.21 -28.68
C LEU A 444 36.70 3.50 -29.76
N SER A 445 36.27 3.53 -31.03
CA SER A 445 37.00 2.91 -32.15
C SER A 445 37.67 3.92 -33.11
N SER A 446 37.59 5.23 -32.83
CA SER A 446 38.19 6.25 -33.70
C SER A 446 38.98 7.30 -32.92
N GLN A 447 40.11 6.88 -32.35
CA GLN A 447 41.17 7.81 -31.95
C GLN A 447 42.54 7.22 -32.32
N LYS A 448 42.86 7.26 -33.62
CA LYS A 448 44.24 7.19 -34.12
C LYS A 448 44.79 8.62 -34.16
N LEU A 449 45.73 8.94 -33.28
CA LEU A 449 46.56 10.15 -33.36
C LEU A 449 47.79 9.85 -34.23
N PRO A 450 48.17 10.75 -35.16
CA PRO A 450 49.40 10.62 -35.95
C PRO A 450 50.55 11.37 -35.28
N TYR A 451 51.75 10.79 -35.27
CA TYR A 451 52.99 11.55 -35.19
C TYR A 451 54.05 10.86 -36.05
N GLN A 452 54.62 11.63 -36.97
CA GLN A 452 55.67 11.25 -37.90
C GLN A 452 56.89 12.15 -37.62
N ASN A 453 58.07 11.55 -37.40
CA ASN A 453 59.35 11.95 -38.01
C ASN A 453 60.54 11.18 -37.41
N GLY A 454 61.46 10.74 -38.27
CA GLY A 454 62.78 10.24 -37.89
C GLY A 454 63.33 9.16 -38.82
N HIS A 455 64.40 9.49 -39.55
CA HIS A 455 64.93 8.79 -40.72
C HIS A 455 65.66 7.44 -40.52
N ALA A 456 65.71 6.72 -41.65
CA ALA A 456 66.82 5.94 -42.24
C ALA A 456 67.21 4.56 -41.66
N GLY A 457 67.07 3.56 -42.54
CA GLY A 457 68.21 2.74 -42.93
C GLY A 457 68.24 1.30 -42.41
N SER A 458 68.13 0.37 -43.37
CA SER A 458 69.12 -0.69 -43.58
C SER A 458 69.06 -1.98 -42.74
N LEU A 459 68.81 -3.06 -43.50
CA LEU A 459 69.49 -4.37 -43.50
C LEU A 459 69.20 -5.39 -42.37
N PHE A 460 68.55 -6.47 -42.80
CA PHE A 460 68.96 -7.89 -42.72
C PHE A 460 69.29 -8.60 -41.38
N SER A 461 68.97 -9.89 -41.46
CA SER A 461 69.55 -11.07 -40.79
C SER A 461 69.16 -11.28 -39.32
N SER A 462 68.28 -12.23 -39.00
CA SER A 462 68.36 -13.71 -39.12
C SER A 462 69.19 -14.37 -38.03
N SER A 463 68.62 -15.52 -37.58
CA SER A 463 69.28 -16.67 -36.94
C SER A 463 69.88 -16.42 -35.55
N SER A 464 69.83 -17.34 -34.58
CA SER A 464 69.25 -18.68 -34.44
C SER A 464 69.72 -19.17 -33.06
N SER A 465 69.07 -20.23 -32.53
CA SER A 465 69.68 -21.31 -31.72
C SER A 465 70.37 -20.94 -30.40
N SER A 466 70.31 -21.70 -29.30
CA SER A 466 69.74 -23.00 -28.93
C SER A 466 70.18 -23.27 -27.48
N SER A 467 69.51 -24.25 -26.85
CA SER A 467 70.08 -25.26 -25.92
C SER A 467 70.67 -24.80 -24.57
N SER A 468 70.02 -25.19 -23.45
CA SER A 468 70.47 -26.25 -22.50
C SER A 468 71.56 -25.77 -21.51
N SER A 469 71.68 -26.14 -20.24
CA SER A 469 71.00 -27.03 -19.29
C SER A 469 71.76 -26.88 -17.95
N SER A 470 71.09 -27.24 -16.85
CA SER A 470 71.64 -27.90 -15.64
C SER A 470 72.69 -27.24 -14.72
N SER A 471 72.23 -27.08 -13.46
CA SER A 471 72.86 -27.53 -12.17
C SER A 471 74.14 -26.86 -11.68
N SER A 472 74.43 -26.63 -10.40
CA SER A 472 73.87 -27.01 -9.08
C SER A 472 74.70 -26.28 -8.02
N SER A 473 74.12 -25.91 -6.87
CA SER A 473 74.70 -26.12 -5.53
C SER A 473 73.88 -25.41 -4.44
N SER A 474 73.44 -26.19 -3.46
CA SER A 474 72.96 -25.75 -2.14
C SER A 474 74.07 -26.03 -1.11
N PRO A 475 73.98 -25.55 0.14
CA PRO A 475 73.37 -26.43 1.14
C PRO A 475 72.60 -25.74 2.31
N SER A 476 71.78 -26.56 2.97
CA SER A 476 71.42 -26.55 4.41
C SER A 476 70.21 -25.73 4.92
N SER A 477 69.40 -26.45 5.72
CA SER A 477 68.19 -26.16 6.51
C SER A 477 68.32 -26.96 7.85
N PRO A 478 67.38 -27.08 8.82
CA PRO A 478 66.14 -26.35 9.28
C PRO A 478 66.19 -26.15 10.86
N PRO A 479 65.12 -26.09 11.73
CA PRO A 479 63.65 -26.07 11.55
C PRO A 479 62.80 -25.11 12.47
N ALA A 480 61.47 -25.13 12.24
CA ALA A 480 60.36 -25.18 13.20
C ALA A 480 59.60 -23.91 13.74
N VAL A 481 58.31 -23.84 13.34
CA VAL A 481 57.06 -23.78 14.15
C VAL A 481 56.58 -22.45 14.81
N SER A 482 55.56 -21.88 14.14
CA SER A 482 54.25 -21.33 14.58
C SER A 482 54.04 -20.30 15.71
N SER A 483 53.39 -19.20 15.27
CA SER A 483 52.09 -18.65 15.73
C SER A 483 52.01 -17.46 16.71
N SER A 484 51.07 -16.57 16.32
CA SER A 484 50.24 -15.61 17.08
C SER A 484 50.74 -14.18 17.34
N SER A 485 50.10 -13.24 16.61
CA SER A 485 49.27 -12.10 17.11
C SER A 485 49.92 -11.03 18.02
N LEU A 486 49.56 -9.73 18.07
CA LEU A 486 48.32 -8.98 17.83
C LEU A 486 48.62 -7.45 18.01
N CYS A 487 47.69 -6.58 17.55
CA CYS A 487 47.29 -5.27 18.10
C CYS A 487 47.78 -3.90 17.51
N VAL A 488 46.75 -3.09 17.13
CA VAL A 488 46.52 -1.62 17.26
C VAL A 488 46.53 -0.71 16.00
N SER A 489 45.32 -0.19 15.72
CA SER A 489 44.86 1.08 15.11
C SER A 489 45.20 1.47 13.66
N SER A 490 44.15 1.69 12.84
CA SER A 490 43.99 2.90 11.98
C SER A 490 42.58 2.98 11.35
N SER A 491 42.14 4.20 11.05
CA SER A 491 40.84 4.60 10.50
C SER A 491 40.46 3.90 9.18
N CYS A 492 39.20 3.48 9.05
CA CYS A 492 38.57 3.14 7.77
C CYS A 492 37.26 3.91 7.60
N ASP A 493 37.30 4.90 6.71
CA ASP A 493 36.13 5.46 6.05
C ASP A 493 35.38 4.33 5.29
N VAL A 494 34.26 3.87 5.85
CA VAL A 494 33.37 2.97 5.13
C VAL A 494 32.47 3.83 4.25
N SER A 495 32.99 4.17 3.08
CA SER A 495 32.19 4.67 1.97
C SER A 495 31.25 3.54 1.54
N LEU A 496 29.96 3.68 1.85
CA LEU A 496 28.91 2.78 1.39
C LEU A 496 28.76 2.95 -0.13
N ARG A 497 29.66 2.34 -0.88
CA ARG A 497 29.55 2.20 -2.34
C ARG A 497 28.42 1.21 -2.58
N ILE A 498 27.19 1.72 -2.70
CA ILE A 498 26.10 0.98 -3.32
C ILE A 498 26.65 0.51 -4.65
N MET A 499 26.75 -0.81 -4.79
CA MET A 499 27.15 -1.46 -6.01
C MET A 499 26.11 -1.07 -7.06
N VAL A 500 26.43 -0.08 -7.89
CA VAL A 500 25.71 0.20 -9.12
C VAL A 500 25.98 -1.02 -9.98
N GLY A 501 25.04 -1.95 -9.97
CA GLY A 501 24.98 -3.01 -10.96
C GLY A 501 24.97 -2.38 -12.35
N GLU A 502 25.72 -3.01 -13.25
CA GLU A 502 25.71 -2.80 -14.70
C GLU A 502 24.31 -2.53 -15.27
N PRO A 503 24.19 -1.81 -16.40
CA PRO A 503 22.91 -1.44 -16.97
C PRO A 503 22.14 -2.68 -17.45
N GLU A 504 21.11 -3.07 -16.70
CA GLU A 504 20.13 -4.08 -17.11
C GLU A 504 19.42 -3.68 -18.43
N PRO A 505 19.12 -4.65 -19.32
CA PRO A 505 18.60 -4.42 -20.66
C PRO A 505 17.08 -4.17 -20.66
N GLY A 506 16.64 -3.15 -21.40
CA GLY A 506 15.22 -2.89 -21.68
C GLY A 506 14.46 -2.16 -20.57
N ALA A 507 13.55 -1.27 -20.95
CA ALA A 507 12.70 -0.57 -19.98
C ALA A 507 11.96 -1.59 -19.09
N PRO A 508 11.94 -1.43 -17.75
CA PRO A 508 11.23 -2.35 -16.88
C PRO A 508 9.75 -2.37 -17.22
N GLY A 509 9.23 -3.54 -17.57
CA GLY A 509 7.83 -3.71 -17.94
C GLY A 509 6.89 -3.28 -16.82
N ARG A 510 5.94 -2.40 -17.14
CA ARG A 510 4.92 -1.92 -16.19
C ARG A 510 4.10 -3.08 -15.62
N GLY A 511 4.18 -3.27 -14.31
CA GLY A 511 3.43 -4.27 -13.56
C GLY A 511 2.08 -3.77 -13.06
N ILE A 512 1.18 -4.71 -12.76
CA ILE A 512 -0.20 -4.41 -12.35
C ILE A 512 -0.27 -3.82 -10.93
N CYS A 513 0.68 -4.14 -10.03
CA CYS A 513 0.65 -3.58 -8.67
C CYS A 513 0.82 -2.08 -8.68
N LEU A 514 1.71 -1.57 -9.55
CA LEU A 514 1.88 -0.13 -9.69
C LEU A 514 0.59 0.54 -10.21
N ASP A 515 -0.16 -0.12 -11.10
CA ASP A 515 -1.43 0.39 -11.61
C ASP A 515 -2.51 0.45 -10.51
N LEU A 516 -2.60 -0.58 -9.66
CA LEU A 516 -3.49 -0.59 -8.50
C LEU A 516 -3.04 0.40 -7.42
N ALA A 517 -1.73 0.50 -7.16
CA ALA A 517 -1.15 1.46 -6.23
C ALA A 517 -1.47 2.92 -6.59
N ILE A 518 -1.59 3.23 -7.89
CA ILE A 518 -2.02 4.55 -8.35
C ILE A 518 -3.49 4.78 -7.99
N LEU A 519 -4.37 3.78 -8.13
CA LEU A 519 -5.77 3.88 -7.72
C LEU A 519 -5.90 4.02 -6.20
N ASP A 520 -5.15 3.25 -5.43
CA ASP A 520 -5.10 3.38 -3.96
C ASP A 520 -4.57 4.74 -3.51
N SER A 521 -3.63 5.31 -4.26
CA SER A 521 -3.19 6.69 -4.01
C SER A 521 -4.31 7.70 -4.25
N ALA A 522 -5.26 7.43 -5.15
CA ALA A 522 -6.45 8.27 -5.33
C ALA A 522 -7.35 8.20 -4.08
N PHE A 523 -7.57 7.00 -3.54
CA PHE A 523 -8.29 6.77 -2.30
C PHE A 523 -7.62 7.48 -1.11
N LEU A 524 -6.31 7.32 -0.91
CA LEU A 524 -5.60 7.98 0.19
C LEU A 524 -5.60 9.51 0.05
N LEU A 525 -5.44 10.02 -1.18
CA LEU A 525 -5.50 11.46 -1.45
C LEU A 525 -6.89 12.01 -1.13
N SER A 526 -7.93 11.22 -1.37
CA SER A 526 -9.30 11.57 -1.03
C SER A 526 -9.61 11.61 0.47
N GLN A 527 -8.77 11.02 1.33
CA GLN A 527 -8.88 11.17 2.78
C GLN A 527 -8.18 12.44 3.27
N VAL A 528 -6.99 12.72 2.71
CA VAL A 528 -6.17 13.88 3.08
C VAL A 528 -6.76 15.19 2.59
N VAL A 529 -7.26 15.25 1.35
CA VAL A 529 -7.71 16.52 0.78
C VAL A 529 -8.94 17.09 1.52
N PRO A 530 -10.03 16.36 1.74
CA PRO A 530 -11.18 16.87 2.50
C PRO A 530 -10.80 17.26 3.93
N SER A 531 -10.00 16.44 4.63
CA SER A 531 -9.60 16.74 6.01
C SER A 531 -8.83 18.06 6.15
N LEU A 532 -8.09 18.50 5.13
CA LEU A 532 -7.38 19.78 5.12
C LEU A 532 -8.30 20.99 4.91
N PHE A 533 -9.30 20.90 4.03
CA PHE A 533 -10.10 22.06 3.62
C PHE A 533 -11.42 22.19 4.38
N MET A 534 -11.99 21.07 4.82
CA MET A 534 -13.38 21.04 5.27
C MET A 534 -13.61 21.84 6.56
N GLY A 535 -12.63 21.88 7.46
CA GLY A 535 -12.69 22.73 8.65
C GLY A 535 -12.78 24.23 8.31
N SER A 536 -12.08 24.68 7.27
CA SER A 536 -12.16 26.07 6.80
C SER A 536 -13.51 26.38 6.15
N ILE A 537 -14.05 25.43 5.39
CA ILE A 537 -15.38 25.56 4.76
C ILE A 537 -16.45 25.71 5.84
N VAL A 538 -16.43 24.87 6.88
CA VAL A 538 -17.42 24.94 7.97
C VAL A 538 -17.28 26.19 8.82
N GLN A 539 -16.05 26.65 9.06
CA GLN A 539 -15.82 27.93 9.72
C GLN A 539 -16.38 29.11 8.91
N PHE A 540 -16.30 29.04 7.58
CA PHE A 540 -16.85 30.09 6.73
C PHE A 540 -18.38 30.04 6.67
N THR A 541 -18.98 28.85 6.55
CA THR A 541 -20.44 28.69 6.43
C THR A 541 -21.17 28.75 7.78
N GLN A 542 -20.46 28.61 8.90
CA GLN A 542 -21.02 28.50 10.25
C GLN A 542 -22.08 27.38 10.37
N SER A 543 -21.98 26.35 9.53
CA SER A 543 -22.94 25.25 9.48
C SER A 543 -22.30 23.94 9.07
N VAL A 544 -22.58 22.88 9.83
CA VAL A 544 -22.18 21.50 9.54
C VAL A 544 -22.89 20.90 8.32
N THR A 545 -24.00 21.51 7.85
CA THR A 545 -24.63 21.10 6.59
C THR A 545 -23.69 21.26 5.39
N ALA A 546 -22.67 22.13 5.51
CA ALA A 546 -21.67 22.32 4.48
C ALA A 546 -20.85 21.05 4.18
N TYR A 547 -20.71 20.13 5.14
CA TYR A 547 -20.11 18.80 4.93
C TYR A 547 -20.82 18.04 3.83
N MET A 548 -22.15 17.89 3.95
CA MET A 548 -22.96 17.13 3.00
C MET A 548 -23.09 17.86 1.65
N VAL A 549 -23.18 19.19 1.66
CA VAL A 549 -23.21 20.00 0.43
C VAL A 549 -21.89 19.85 -0.35
N SER A 550 -20.76 19.85 0.35
CA SER A 550 -19.44 19.66 -0.29
C SER A 550 -19.29 18.24 -0.82
N ALA A 551 -19.74 17.22 -0.08
CA ALA A 551 -19.77 15.85 -0.56
C ALA A 551 -20.62 15.71 -1.84
N ALA A 552 -21.81 16.32 -1.88
CA ALA A 552 -22.64 16.36 -3.09
C ALA A 552 -21.95 17.09 -4.25
N GLY A 553 -21.29 18.22 -3.98
CA GLY A 553 -20.51 18.97 -4.97
C GLY A 553 -19.38 18.14 -5.59
N PHE A 554 -18.57 17.46 -4.76
CA PHE A 554 -17.57 16.52 -5.25
C PHE A 554 -18.19 15.37 -6.04
N GLY A 555 -19.37 14.87 -5.62
CA GLY A 555 -20.13 13.86 -6.35
C GLY A 555 -20.55 14.32 -7.76
N LEU A 556 -20.98 15.58 -7.93
CA LEU A 556 -21.30 16.14 -9.24
C LEU A 556 -20.07 16.22 -10.16
N VAL A 557 -18.92 16.60 -9.59
CA VAL A 557 -17.63 16.58 -10.32
C VAL A 557 -17.24 15.15 -10.68
N ALA A 558 -17.47 14.19 -9.77
CA ALA A 558 -17.22 12.77 -10.01
C ALA A 558 -18.04 12.22 -11.18
N ILE A 559 -19.33 12.60 -11.31
CA ILE A 559 -20.17 12.21 -12.45
C ILE A 559 -19.51 12.63 -13.77
N TYR A 560 -19.02 13.88 -13.86
CA TYR A 560 -18.37 14.36 -15.07
C TYR A 560 -17.18 13.48 -15.46
N PHE A 561 -16.27 13.20 -14.53
CA PHE A 561 -15.09 12.38 -14.82
C PHE A 561 -15.42 10.90 -15.03
N ALA A 562 -16.43 10.37 -14.36
CA ALA A 562 -16.91 9.00 -14.55
C ALA A 562 -17.38 8.77 -15.99
N THR A 563 -17.99 9.76 -16.66
CA THR A 563 -18.35 9.65 -18.09
C THR A 563 -17.15 9.58 -19.05
N LYS A 564 -15.94 9.95 -18.57
CA LYS A 564 -14.70 9.95 -19.36
C LYS A 564 -13.89 8.67 -19.19
N VAL A 565 -14.29 7.78 -18.29
CA VAL A 565 -13.69 6.45 -18.10
C VAL A 565 -13.93 5.59 -19.34
N VAL A 566 -12.96 4.75 -19.68
CA VAL A 566 -12.99 3.88 -20.86
C VAL A 566 -13.44 2.49 -20.42
N PHE A 567 -14.64 2.06 -20.79
CA PHE A 567 -15.13 0.74 -20.37
C PHE A 567 -14.88 -0.32 -21.45
N ASP A 568 -15.05 0.07 -22.71
CA ASP A 568 -14.98 -0.83 -23.85
C ASP A 568 -13.96 -0.37 -24.91
N LYS A 569 -13.59 -1.29 -25.81
CA LYS A 569 -12.70 -1.00 -26.96
C LYS A 569 -13.27 0.12 -27.85
N GLY A 570 -14.60 0.22 -27.96
CA GLY A 570 -15.28 1.29 -28.72
C GLY A 570 -15.09 2.69 -28.13
N ASP A 571 -14.92 2.81 -26.80
CA ASP A 571 -14.66 4.12 -26.17
C ASP A 571 -13.26 4.64 -26.54
N MET A 572 -12.27 3.77 -26.78
CA MET A 572 -10.92 4.18 -27.20
C MET A 572 -10.93 4.93 -28.53
N ALA A 573 -11.78 4.54 -29.48
CA ALA A 573 -11.91 5.20 -30.79
C ALA A 573 -12.48 6.63 -30.69
N LYS A 574 -13.36 6.87 -29.71
CA LYS A 574 -13.96 8.19 -29.45
C LYS A 574 -12.92 9.21 -28.95
N TYR A 575 -11.81 8.73 -28.40
CA TYR A 575 -10.78 9.54 -27.75
C TYR A 575 -9.41 9.46 -28.42
N SER A 576 -9.30 8.77 -29.57
CA SER A 576 -8.10 8.73 -30.41
C SER A 576 -8.01 9.88 -31.41
N VAL A 577 -9.08 10.66 -31.56
CA VAL A 577 -9.12 11.98 -32.21
C VAL A 577 -8.72 13.04 -31.20
#